data_AF-A0A4R3UPJ9-F1
#
_entry.id   AF-A0A4R3UPJ9-F1
#
_cell.length_a   1.000
_cell.length_b   1.000
_cell.length_c   1.000
_cell.angle_alpha   90.00
_cell.angle_beta   90.00
_cell.angle_gamma   90.00
#
_symmetry.space_group_name_H-M   'P 1'
#
loop_
_entity.id
_entity.type
_entity.pdbx_description
1 polymer ?
#
loop_
_entity_poly.entity_id
_entity_poly.type
_entity_poly.pdbx_seq_one_letter_code
_entity_poly.pdbx_strand_id
1 'polypeptide(L)'
;MSEVIEKESTELVTLPPKETALQVFTDTEKLDEILGTVRAKVVGTVYDMDKRKDREACASDAYKVARSKTAMEKLGAAVSAELKELPKKVDAGRRYLKEGLEAIQAEVRAPLDEWEAAENARIAKHKAGIEWFHLRADEDRDLDSAELRASIEEVGARVVDETWEEFEAEAHRMKARALDSLTAALAAREKYEAEQAELAELRRKQAEQEQKDREAEIARQAAEKAKADAEAKAQAEREAAAKREAEAKAAAEKAERDRQEAIERQKQAEARAEAEKLAAEQRAKDAAEAARLAEIRRQADEKAAAEAEQRKREADQQHRIKIMGEAKQAFMGMNITEELARSIVLKIARGEVPHVTINF
;
A
#
# COMPACT_ATOMS: atom_id res chain seq x y z
N MET A 1 97.40 67.29 -21.22
CA MET A 1 98.01 67.81 -22.46
C MET A 1 97.51 69.22 -22.62
N SER A 2 98.43 70.18 -22.54
CA SER A 2 98.17 71.62 -22.55
C SER A 2 97.84 72.01 -23.98
N GLU A 3 96.54 72.08 -24.30
CA GLU A 3 96.07 72.60 -25.58
C GLU A 3 96.44 74.08 -25.64
N VAL A 4 97.35 74.42 -26.56
CA VAL A 4 97.65 75.80 -26.93
C VAL A 4 96.37 76.35 -27.56
N ILE A 5 95.60 77.08 -26.76
CA ILE A 5 94.39 77.78 -27.21
C ILE A 5 94.85 78.86 -28.18
N GLU A 6 94.85 78.53 -29.48
CA GLU A 6 95.07 79.52 -30.53
C GLU A 6 93.99 80.60 -30.39
N LYS A 7 94.42 81.78 -29.94
CA LYS A 7 93.62 82.99 -30.00
C LYS A 7 93.39 83.29 -31.48
N GLU A 8 92.25 82.88 -32.03
CA GLU A 8 91.79 83.39 -33.31
C GLU A 8 91.61 84.91 -33.17
N SER A 9 92.60 85.68 -33.62
CA SER A 9 92.52 87.13 -33.71
C SER A 9 91.91 87.46 -35.06
N THR A 10 90.81 88.22 -35.06
CA THR A 10 90.53 89.04 -36.23
C THR A 10 91.47 90.25 -36.20
N GLU A 11 91.66 90.92 -37.34
CA GLU A 11 92.56 92.09 -37.43
C GLU A 11 92.12 93.25 -36.50
N LEU A 12 90.88 93.23 -35.98
CA LEU A 12 90.36 94.24 -35.06
C LEU A 12 90.09 93.73 -33.64
N VAL A 13 89.72 92.46 -33.45
CA VAL A 13 89.33 91.88 -32.17
C VAL A 13 90.13 90.61 -31.88
N THR A 14 90.63 90.51 -30.65
CA THR A 14 91.10 89.24 -30.10
C THR A 14 89.88 88.49 -29.57
N LEU A 15 89.51 87.36 -30.17
CA LEU A 15 88.36 86.59 -29.69
C LEU A 15 88.63 86.08 -28.26
N PRO A 16 87.63 86.09 -27.38
CA PRO A 16 87.81 85.55 -26.03
C PRO A 16 88.06 84.04 -26.10
N PRO A 17 88.97 83.50 -25.26
CA PRO A 17 89.15 82.06 -25.13
C PRO A 17 87.83 81.33 -24.85
N LYS A 18 87.71 80.10 -25.35
CA LYS A 18 86.50 79.27 -25.19
C LYS A 18 86.04 79.17 -23.72
N GLU A 19 86.99 79.04 -22.80
CA GLU A 19 86.75 78.93 -21.35
C GLU A 19 86.13 80.18 -20.72
N THR A 20 86.41 81.36 -21.26
CA THR A 20 85.90 82.65 -20.77
C THR A 20 84.80 83.23 -21.67
N ALA A 21 84.55 82.62 -22.83
CA ALA A 21 83.61 83.13 -23.82
C ALA A 21 82.19 83.27 -23.24
N LEU A 22 81.74 82.31 -22.43
CA LEU A 22 80.45 82.43 -21.73
C LEU A 22 80.38 83.70 -20.88
N GLN A 23 81.39 83.93 -20.04
CA GLN A 23 81.45 85.09 -19.15
C GLN A 23 81.46 86.39 -19.96
N VAL A 24 82.15 86.43 -21.09
CA VAL A 24 82.20 87.60 -21.97
C VAL A 24 80.84 87.85 -22.63
N PHE A 25 80.13 86.83 -23.10
CA PHE A 25 78.80 87.01 -23.72
C PHE A 25 77.67 87.30 -22.72
N THR A 26 77.89 87.08 -21.42
CA THR A 26 76.92 87.41 -20.35
C THR A 26 77.20 88.74 -19.65
N ASP A 27 78.30 89.40 -19.98
CA ASP A 27 78.79 90.60 -19.32
C ASP A 27 78.80 91.77 -20.30
N THR A 28 77.84 92.67 -20.16
CA THR A 28 77.68 93.81 -21.06
C THR A 28 78.87 94.76 -21.01
N GLU A 29 79.56 94.90 -19.87
CA GLU A 29 80.73 95.77 -19.74
C GLU A 29 81.90 95.23 -20.57
N LYS A 30 82.13 93.91 -20.55
CA LYS A 30 83.17 93.28 -21.39
C LYS A 30 82.84 93.35 -22.88
N LEU A 31 81.57 93.24 -23.25
CA LEU A 31 81.14 93.44 -24.64
C LEU A 31 81.38 94.90 -25.07
N ASP A 32 81.12 95.86 -24.19
CA ASP A 32 81.38 97.28 -24.43
C ASP A 32 82.89 97.58 -24.56
N GLU A 33 83.76 96.92 -23.78
CA GLU A 33 85.22 97.02 -23.93
C GLU A 33 85.71 96.51 -25.31
N ILE A 34 85.15 95.38 -25.78
CA ILE A 34 85.46 94.82 -27.10
C ILE A 34 85.00 95.79 -28.20
N LEU A 35 83.75 96.29 -28.10
CA LEU A 35 83.21 97.27 -29.04
C LEU A 35 84.00 98.58 -29.02
N GLY A 36 84.44 99.02 -27.85
CA GLY A 36 85.31 100.18 -27.66
C GLY A 36 86.67 100.01 -28.33
N THR A 37 87.27 98.83 -28.22
CA THR A 37 88.54 98.48 -28.89
C THR A 37 88.39 98.50 -30.41
N VAL A 38 87.30 97.95 -30.95
CA VAL A 38 87.00 98.03 -32.39
C VAL A 38 86.83 99.48 -32.81
N ARG A 39 86.01 100.24 -32.08
CA ARG A 39 85.74 101.65 -32.36
C ARG A 39 87.02 102.47 -32.39
N ALA A 40 87.91 102.33 -31.42
CA ALA A 40 89.17 103.06 -31.37
C ALA A 40 90.09 102.79 -32.56
N LYS A 41 90.01 101.59 -33.16
CA LYS A 41 90.84 101.20 -34.32
C LYS A 41 90.31 101.68 -35.66
N VAL A 42 89.00 101.93 -35.79
CA VAL A 42 88.36 102.21 -37.11
C VAL A 42 87.55 103.50 -37.17
N VAL A 43 87.06 104.00 -36.04
CA VAL A 43 86.25 105.22 -35.94
C VAL A 43 87.14 106.39 -35.54
N GLY A 44 87.19 107.41 -36.40
CA GLY A 44 88.08 108.57 -36.25
C GLY A 44 89.13 108.69 -37.36
N THR A 45 89.31 107.65 -38.17
CA THR A 45 90.11 107.71 -39.39
C THR A 45 89.42 108.65 -40.40
N VAL A 46 90.11 109.72 -40.79
CA VAL A 46 89.64 110.66 -41.81
C VAL A 46 90.06 110.14 -43.18
N TYR A 47 89.07 109.83 -44.02
CA TYR A 47 89.29 109.33 -45.38
C TYR A 47 88.93 110.41 -46.40
N ASP A 48 89.77 110.62 -47.41
CA ASP A 48 89.47 111.51 -48.52
C ASP A 48 88.66 110.76 -49.60
N MET A 49 87.37 111.06 -49.71
CA MET A 49 86.47 110.35 -50.63
C MET A 49 86.73 110.62 -52.10
N ASP A 50 87.55 111.61 -52.47
CA ASP A 50 87.93 111.86 -53.85
C ASP A 50 89.06 110.90 -54.30
N LYS A 51 89.84 110.36 -53.35
CA LYS A 51 90.93 109.41 -53.62
C LYS A 51 90.45 107.95 -53.60
N ARG A 52 90.71 107.23 -54.70
CA ARG A 52 90.39 105.79 -54.82
C ARG A 52 91.01 104.95 -53.69
N LYS A 53 92.27 105.21 -53.34
CA LYS A 53 93.00 104.48 -52.29
C LYS A 53 92.33 104.61 -50.91
N ASP A 54 91.80 105.78 -50.58
CA ASP A 54 91.16 106.05 -49.29
C ASP A 54 89.75 105.45 -49.24
N ARG A 55 89.03 105.38 -50.38
CA ARG A 55 87.79 104.61 -50.50
C ARG A 55 88.02 103.11 -50.31
N GLU A 56 89.09 102.56 -50.89
CA GLU A 56 89.48 101.15 -50.72
C GLU A 56 89.89 100.85 -49.25
N ALA A 57 90.56 101.78 -48.58
CA ALA A 57 90.91 101.66 -47.15
C ALA A 57 89.66 101.66 -46.25
N CYS A 58 88.71 102.57 -46.48
CA CYS A 58 87.43 102.61 -45.77
C CYS A 58 86.63 101.31 -45.95
N ALA A 59 86.58 100.78 -47.18
CA ALA A 59 85.94 99.49 -47.47
C ALA A 59 86.64 98.32 -46.76
N SER A 60 87.97 98.34 -46.70
CA SER A 60 88.78 97.33 -46.00
C SER A 60 88.51 97.34 -44.49
N ASP A 61 88.47 98.51 -43.86
CA ASP A 61 88.21 98.60 -42.42
C ASP A 61 86.77 98.22 -42.08
N ALA A 62 85.78 98.59 -42.91
CA ALA A 62 84.42 98.08 -42.79
C ALA A 62 84.33 96.56 -42.93
N TYR A 63 85.09 95.96 -43.86
CA TYR A 63 85.17 94.51 -44.03
C TYR A 63 85.78 93.81 -42.81
N LYS A 64 86.83 94.38 -42.20
CA LYS A 64 87.42 93.85 -40.96
C LYS A 64 86.44 93.90 -39.78
N VAL A 65 85.61 94.94 -39.69
CA VAL A 65 84.52 95.02 -38.69
C VAL A 65 83.50 93.91 -38.93
N ALA A 66 83.07 93.71 -40.19
CA ALA A 66 82.14 92.65 -40.55
C ALA A 66 82.70 91.25 -40.22
N ARG A 67 83.98 90.98 -40.51
CA ARG A 67 84.65 89.72 -40.15
C ARG A 67 84.72 89.52 -38.63
N SER A 68 84.97 90.58 -37.86
CA SER A 68 85.00 90.54 -36.39
C SER A 68 83.63 90.25 -35.80
N LYS A 69 82.57 90.85 -36.36
CA LYS A 69 81.18 90.53 -36.03
C LYS A 69 80.88 89.05 -36.27
N THR A 70 81.14 88.53 -37.47
CA THR A 70 80.86 87.13 -37.82
C THR A 70 81.60 86.15 -36.91
N ALA A 71 82.85 86.45 -36.54
CA ALA A 71 83.63 85.63 -35.63
C ALA A 71 83.02 85.59 -34.21
N MET A 72 82.58 86.75 -33.69
CA MET A 72 81.89 86.82 -32.39
C MET A 72 80.52 86.14 -32.42
N GLU A 73 79.74 86.27 -33.49
CA GLU A 73 78.46 85.57 -33.66
C GLU A 73 78.66 84.05 -33.69
N LYS A 74 79.66 83.55 -34.42
CA LYS A 74 80.00 82.13 -34.49
C LYS A 74 80.41 81.59 -33.11
N LEU A 75 81.22 82.35 -32.36
CA LEU A 75 81.65 81.96 -31.02
C LEU A 75 80.47 81.95 -30.03
N GLY A 76 79.60 82.97 -30.05
CA GLY A 76 78.40 83.02 -29.23
C GLY A 76 77.41 81.89 -29.53
N ALA A 77 77.26 81.53 -30.81
CA ALA A 77 76.45 80.39 -31.24
C ALA A 77 77.03 79.06 -30.72
N ALA A 78 78.36 78.89 -30.74
CA ALA A 78 79.03 77.71 -30.20
C ALA A 78 78.85 77.60 -28.67
N VAL A 79 79.00 78.71 -27.93
CA VAL A 79 78.75 78.76 -26.47
C VAL A 79 77.30 78.41 -26.15
N SER A 80 76.33 78.98 -26.88
CA SER A 80 74.91 78.68 -26.69
C SER A 80 74.58 77.21 -26.99
N ALA A 81 75.19 76.63 -28.03
CA ALA A 81 75.00 75.22 -28.37
C ALA A 81 75.52 74.30 -27.27
N GLU A 82 76.74 74.54 -26.75
CA GLU A 82 77.31 73.75 -25.65
C GLU A 82 76.47 73.85 -24.37
N LEU A 83 75.98 75.05 -24.03
CA LEU A 83 75.10 75.25 -22.89
C LEU A 83 73.76 74.52 -23.03
N LYS A 84 73.20 74.43 -24.23
CA LYS A 84 71.94 73.70 -24.48
C LYS A 84 72.11 72.18 -24.37
N GLU A 85 73.32 71.66 -24.60
CA GLU A 85 73.62 70.24 -24.46
C GLU A 85 73.86 69.82 -23.00
N LEU A 86 74.30 70.74 -22.14
CA LEU A 86 74.60 70.43 -20.74
C LEU A 86 73.37 69.90 -19.96
N PRO A 87 72.16 70.52 -20.03
CA PRO A 87 70.96 69.97 -19.40
C PRO A 87 70.62 68.56 -19.87
N LYS A 88 70.74 68.27 -21.17
CA LYS A 88 70.46 66.93 -21.71
C LYS A 88 71.39 65.88 -21.11
N LYS A 89 72.68 66.20 -20.97
CA LYS A 89 73.67 65.31 -20.34
C LYS A 89 73.40 65.12 -18.86
N VAL A 90 73.00 66.18 -18.15
CA VAL A 90 72.62 66.11 -16.74
C VAL A 90 71.40 65.21 -16.55
N ASP A 91 70.35 65.37 -17.36
CA ASP A 91 69.16 64.53 -17.25
C ASP A 91 69.43 63.07 -17.60
N ALA A 92 70.24 62.80 -18.63
CA ALA A 92 70.70 61.45 -18.94
C ALA A 92 71.49 60.83 -17.77
N GLY A 93 72.42 61.60 -17.17
CA GLY A 93 73.20 61.16 -16.02
C GLY A 93 72.33 60.91 -14.77
N ARG A 94 71.34 61.77 -14.51
CA ARG A 94 70.37 61.58 -13.41
C ARG A 94 69.54 60.31 -13.60
N ARG A 95 69.09 60.05 -14.82
CA ARG A 95 68.35 58.82 -15.16
C ARG A 95 69.21 57.58 -14.95
N TYR A 96 70.43 57.58 -15.50
CA TYR A 96 71.38 56.49 -15.32
C TYR A 96 71.67 56.21 -13.85
N LEU A 97 71.91 57.26 -13.06
CA LEU A 97 72.13 57.14 -11.61
C LEU A 97 70.90 56.56 -10.90
N LYS A 98 69.70 57.05 -11.22
CA LYS A 98 68.46 56.55 -10.63
C LYS A 98 68.26 55.05 -10.93
N GLU A 99 68.33 54.66 -12.21
CA GLU A 99 68.16 53.27 -12.63
C GLU A 99 69.22 52.35 -12.01
N GLY A 100 70.47 52.82 -11.91
CA GLY A 100 71.54 52.07 -11.24
C GLY A 100 71.33 51.91 -9.74
N LEU A 101 70.85 52.97 -9.05
CA LEU A 101 70.53 52.88 -7.61
C LEU A 101 69.32 51.97 -7.34
N GLU A 102 68.31 51.99 -8.22
CA GLU A 102 67.16 51.06 -8.14
C GLU A 102 67.59 49.60 -8.34
N ALA A 103 68.49 49.33 -9.28
CA ALA A 103 69.05 48.00 -9.48
C ALA A 103 69.86 47.51 -8.26
N ILE A 104 70.74 48.36 -7.72
CA ILE A 104 71.51 48.04 -6.50
C ILE A 104 70.57 47.82 -5.31
N GLN A 105 69.53 48.64 -5.16
CA GLN A 105 68.53 48.45 -4.11
C GLN A 105 67.85 47.08 -4.22
N ALA A 106 67.47 46.67 -5.44
CA ALA A 106 66.88 45.36 -5.69
C ALA A 106 67.85 44.22 -5.37
N GLU A 107 69.12 44.31 -5.81
CA GLU A 107 70.15 43.32 -5.49
C GLU A 107 70.39 43.19 -3.98
N VAL A 108 70.40 44.30 -3.26
CA VAL A 108 70.56 44.31 -1.79
C VAL A 108 69.33 43.71 -1.09
N ARG A 109 68.12 43.90 -1.63
CA ARG A 109 66.88 43.39 -1.05
C ARG A 109 66.61 41.92 -1.41
N ALA A 110 67.14 41.43 -2.53
CA ALA A 110 66.85 40.10 -3.06
C ALA A 110 67.05 38.95 -2.04
N PRO A 111 68.14 38.89 -1.24
CA PRO A 111 68.29 37.83 -0.24
C PRO A 111 67.20 37.83 0.84
N LEU A 112 66.71 39.02 1.23
CA LEU A 112 65.64 39.13 2.21
C LEU A 112 64.28 38.77 1.57
N ASP A 113 64.05 39.13 0.30
CA ASP A 113 62.83 38.73 -0.43
C ASP A 113 62.76 37.20 -0.56
N GLU A 114 63.89 36.55 -0.90
CA GLU A 114 64.00 35.09 -0.99
C GLU A 114 63.73 34.42 0.36
N TRP A 115 64.31 34.93 1.44
CA TRP A 115 64.07 34.41 2.78
C TRP A 115 62.62 34.59 3.22
N GLU A 116 62.02 35.78 3.02
CA GLU A 116 60.61 36.04 3.36
C GLU A 116 59.67 35.14 2.56
N ALA A 117 59.97 34.88 1.29
CA ALA A 117 59.19 33.96 0.46
C ALA A 117 59.29 32.51 0.96
N ALA A 118 60.51 32.05 1.26
CA ALA A 118 60.75 30.71 1.80
C ALA A 118 60.07 30.52 3.17
N GLU A 119 60.15 31.53 4.03
CA GLU A 119 59.57 31.54 5.36
C GLU A 119 58.03 31.52 5.32
N ASN A 120 57.43 32.36 4.46
CA ASN A 120 55.99 32.33 4.25
C ASN A 120 55.51 30.97 3.69
N ALA A 121 56.28 30.37 2.77
CA ALA A 121 55.97 29.04 2.24
C ALA A 121 56.08 27.94 3.32
N ARG A 122 57.10 28.01 4.18
CA ARG A 122 57.29 27.14 5.35
C ARG A 122 56.07 27.21 6.27
N ILE A 123 55.70 28.41 6.72
CA ILE A 123 54.54 28.63 7.59
C ILE A 123 53.24 28.15 6.93
N ALA A 124 53.03 28.47 5.65
CA ALA A 124 51.83 28.05 4.92
C ALA A 124 51.71 26.54 4.83
N LYS A 125 52.81 25.82 4.60
CA LYS A 125 52.84 24.35 4.57
C LYS A 125 52.41 23.75 5.92
N HIS A 126 52.91 24.26 7.04
CA HIS A 126 52.51 23.78 8.36
C HIS A 126 51.05 24.08 8.66
N LYS A 127 50.59 25.31 8.38
CA LYS A 127 49.17 25.68 8.55
C LYS A 127 48.24 24.82 7.71
N ALA A 128 48.58 24.55 6.45
CA ALA A 128 47.80 23.66 5.60
C ALA A 128 47.75 22.22 6.13
N GLY A 129 48.85 21.74 6.74
CA GLY A 129 48.89 20.44 7.40
C GLY A 129 48.01 20.37 8.65
N ILE A 130 48.01 21.41 9.49
CA ILE A 130 47.12 21.53 10.64
C ILE A 130 45.66 21.59 10.19
N GLU A 131 45.35 22.41 9.19
CA GLU A 131 44.00 22.53 8.64
C GLU A 131 43.50 21.21 8.06
N TRP A 132 44.38 20.43 7.43
CA TRP A 132 44.03 19.09 6.96
C TRP A 132 43.58 18.16 8.11
N PHE A 133 44.25 18.19 9.27
CA PHE A 133 43.78 17.46 10.45
C PHE A 133 42.45 18.02 10.96
N HIS A 134 42.27 19.34 10.92
CA HIS A 134 41.03 19.99 11.32
C HIS A 134 39.84 19.50 10.48
N LEU A 135 39.97 19.50 9.16
CA LEU A 135 38.94 19.02 8.23
C LEU A 135 38.60 17.54 8.49
N ARG A 136 39.60 16.69 8.72
CA ARG A 136 39.36 15.27 9.05
C ARG A 136 38.66 15.05 10.38
N ALA A 137 38.75 15.99 11.31
CA ALA A 137 38.01 15.92 12.56
C ALA A 137 36.53 16.32 12.39
N ASP A 138 36.20 17.19 11.44
CA ASP A 138 34.86 17.79 11.32
C ASP A 138 33.98 17.15 10.23
N GLU A 139 34.60 16.58 9.19
CA GLU A 139 33.94 15.97 8.03
C GLU A 139 33.78 14.44 8.16
N ASP A 140 33.41 13.95 9.34
CA ASP A 140 33.28 12.50 9.64
C ASP A 140 31.84 11.97 9.56
N ARG A 141 30.84 12.85 9.53
CA ARG A 141 29.42 12.49 9.72
C ARG A 141 28.77 11.70 8.59
N ASP A 142 29.19 11.94 7.35
CA ASP A 142 28.55 11.37 6.16
C ASP A 142 29.29 10.12 5.63
N LEU A 143 30.37 9.70 6.31
CA LEU A 143 31.22 8.60 5.90
C LEU A 143 30.68 7.24 6.38
N ASP A 144 30.89 6.20 5.57
CA ASP A 144 30.62 4.83 5.98
C ASP A 144 31.75 4.22 6.84
N SER A 145 31.55 3.02 7.38
CA SER A 145 32.53 2.39 8.26
C SER A 145 33.85 2.03 7.56
N ALA A 146 33.87 1.83 6.24
CA ALA A 146 35.10 1.58 5.49
C ALA A 146 35.88 2.88 5.26
N GLU A 147 35.19 3.95 4.88
CA GLU A 147 35.75 5.29 4.67
C GLU A 147 36.30 5.89 5.97
N LEU A 148 35.62 5.67 7.10
CA LEU A 148 36.09 6.09 8.42
C LEU A 148 37.37 5.36 8.81
N ARG A 149 37.46 4.05 8.59
CA ARG A 149 38.69 3.27 8.84
C ARG A 149 39.85 3.76 7.98
N ALA A 150 39.62 4.00 6.70
CA ALA A 150 40.63 4.54 5.80
C ALA A 150 41.10 5.94 6.24
N SER A 151 40.18 6.79 6.70
CA SER A 151 40.49 8.12 7.21
C SER A 151 41.33 8.07 8.49
N ILE A 152 41.02 7.16 9.42
CA ILE A 152 41.82 6.93 10.63
C ILE A 152 43.23 6.49 10.26
N GLU A 153 43.37 5.56 9.31
CA GLU A 153 44.68 5.10 8.84
C GLU A 153 45.50 6.23 8.22
N GLU A 154 44.89 7.04 7.36
CA GLU A 154 45.56 8.18 6.71
C GLU A 154 46.03 9.23 7.73
N VAL A 155 45.17 9.59 8.69
CA VAL A 155 45.53 10.51 9.78
C VAL A 155 46.63 9.89 10.65
N GLY A 156 46.53 8.61 10.98
CA GLY A 156 47.50 7.86 11.78
C GLY A 156 48.88 7.80 11.11
N ALA A 157 48.92 7.54 9.80
CA ALA A 157 50.13 7.42 9.00
C ALA A 157 50.90 8.74 8.85
N ARG A 158 50.22 9.89 8.96
CA ARG A 158 50.86 11.20 8.83
C ARG A 158 51.75 11.52 10.03
N VAL A 159 53.06 11.48 9.83
CA VAL A 159 54.04 11.75 10.89
C VAL A 159 54.01 13.24 11.28
N VAL A 160 53.93 13.46 12.59
CA VAL A 160 54.16 14.77 13.22
C VAL A 160 55.40 14.56 14.08
N ASP A 161 56.48 15.23 13.70
CA ASP A 161 57.81 15.16 14.29
C ASP A 161 58.46 16.56 14.27
N GLU A 162 59.76 16.62 14.59
CA GLU A 162 60.56 17.86 14.65
C GLU A 162 60.50 18.69 13.35
N THR A 163 60.14 18.09 12.21
CA THR A 163 59.99 18.83 10.94
C THR A 163 58.84 19.84 10.94
N TRP A 164 57.95 19.78 11.94
CA TRP A 164 56.86 20.74 12.14
C TRP A 164 57.26 21.97 12.96
N GLU A 165 58.47 21.97 13.53
CA GLU A 165 59.05 23.13 14.22
C GLU A 165 58.10 23.71 15.29
N GLU A 166 57.85 25.03 15.30
CA GLU A 166 56.95 25.66 16.26
C GLU A 166 55.47 25.18 16.19
N PHE A 167 55.11 24.49 15.10
CA PHE A 167 53.77 23.97 14.87
C PHE A 167 53.57 22.52 15.34
N GLU A 168 54.63 21.83 15.78
CA GLU A 168 54.60 20.41 16.15
C GLU A 168 53.55 20.12 17.23
N ALA A 169 53.55 20.90 18.32
CA ALA A 169 52.61 20.72 19.42
C ALA A 169 51.15 20.96 19.00
N GLU A 170 50.91 21.89 18.07
CA GLU A 170 49.57 22.13 17.52
C GLU A 170 49.14 21.01 16.57
N ALA A 171 50.04 20.57 15.69
CA ALA A 171 49.80 19.45 14.79
C ALA A 171 49.51 18.15 15.54
N HIS A 172 50.22 17.86 16.64
CA HIS A 172 49.90 16.71 17.50
C HIS A 172 48.52 16.81 18.14
N ARG A 173 48.16 17.98 18.68
CA ARG A 173 46.82 18.20 19.26
C ARG A 173 45.72 18.01 18.23
N MET A 174 45.91 18.53 17.02
CA MET A 174 44.93 18.41 15.95
C MET A 174 44.86 17.00 15.37
N LYS A 175 45.99 16.31 15.22
CA LYS A 175 46.02 14.89 14.86
C LYS A 175 45.27 14.04 15.89
N ALA A 176 45.50 14.26 17.18
CA ALA A 176 44.81 13.55 18.25
C ALA A 176 43.29 13.80 18.19
N ARG A 177 42.88 15.08 18.08
CA ARG A 177 41.46 15.44 17.91
C ARG A 177 40.81 14.74 16.72
N ALA A 178 41.49 14.69 15.57
CA ALA A 178 40.98 14.02 14.38
C ALA A 178 40.81 12.51 14.59
N LEU A 179 41.80 11.85 15.19
CA LEU A 179 41.72 10.42 15.50
C LEU A 179 40.58 10.13 16.50
N ASP A 180 40.43 10.95 17.53
CA ASP A 180 39.38 10.79 18.52
C ASP A 180 37.98 10.93 17.89
N SER A 181 37.78 11.97 17.06
CA SER A 181 36.49 12.20 16.37
C SER A 181 36.16 11.06 15.42
N LEU A 182 37.09 10.71 14.53
CA LEU A 182 36.91 9.63 13.55
C LEU A 182 36.67 8.28 14.24
N THR A 183 37.37 7.99 15.34
CA THR A 183 37.17 6.74 16.10
C THR A 183 35.79 6.71 16.75
N ALA A 184 35.32 7.83 17.30
CA ALA A 184 33.98 7.94 17.86
C ALA A 184 32.89 7.79 16.77
N ALA A 185 33.10 8.41 15.60
CA ALA A 185 32.21 8.28 14.45
C ALA A 185 32.17 6.83 13.94
N LEU A 186 33.32 6.16 13.84
CA LEU A 186 33.39 4.75 13.44
C LEU A 186 32.63 3.85 14.41
N ALA A 187 32.84 4.01 15.72
CA ALA A 187 32.13 3.22 16.72
C ALA A 187 30.60 3.43 16.66
N ALA A 188 30.15 4.68 16.45
CA ALA A 188 28.75 4.99 16.27
C ALA A 188 28.18 4.34 14.99
N ARG A 189 28.95 4.37 13.89
CA ARG A 189 28.55 3.80 12.60
C ARG A 189 28.49 2.27 12.62
N GLU A 190 29.50 1.62 13.19
CA GLU A 190 29.53 0.16 13.37
C GLU A 190 28.36 -0.31 14.24
N LYS A 191 28.04 0.43 15.31
CA LYS A 191 26.87 0.15 16.15
C LYS A 191 25.58 0.25 15.34
N TYR A 192 25.41 1.32 14.57
CA TYR A 192 24.23 1.51 13.72
C TYR A 192 24.10 0.37 12.68
N GLU A 193 25.19 -0.01 12.02
CA GLU A 193 25.22 -1.09 11.03
C GLU A 193 24.87 -2.45 11.67
N ALA A 194 25.38 -2.73 12.86
CA ALA A 194 25.04 -3.93 13.62
C ALA A 194 23.55 -3.96 14.01
N GLU A 195 22.99 -2.85 14.51
CA GLU A 195 21.57 -2.73 14.84
C GLU A 195 20.67 -2.93 13.61
N GLN A 196 21.07 -2.40 12.44
CA GLN A 196 20.34 -2.62 11.19
C GLN A 196 20.40 -4.09 10.73
N ALA A 197 21.56 -4.75 10.87
CA ALA A 197 21.72 -6.16 10.54
C ALA A 197 20.87 -7.07 11.46
N GLU A 198 20.87 -6.80 12.77
CA GLU A 198 20.01 -7.51 13.73
C GLU A 198 18.52 -7.31 13.43
N LEU A 199 18.11 -6.09 13.10
CA LEU A 199 16.74 -5.78 12.73
C LEU A 199 16.31 -6.50 11.44
N ALA A 200 17.20 -6.59 10.45
CA ALA A 200 16.95 -7.32 9.22
C ALA A 200 16.80 -8.82 9.46
N GLU A 201 17.66 -9.42 10.29
CA GLU A 201 17.56 -10.82 10.72
C GLU A 201 16.27 -11.10 11.49
N LEU A 202 15.88 -10.20 12.41
CA LEU A 202 14.63 -10.32 13.16
C LEU A 202 13.42 -10.29 12.22
N ARG A 203 13.39 -9.35 11.26
CA ARG A 203 12.32 -9.27 10.25
C ARG A 203 12.26 -10.52 9.37
N ARG A 204 13.42 -11.08 8.99
CA ARG A 204 13.47 -12.33 8.22
C ARG A 204 12.86 -13.50 9.01
N LYS A 205 13.25 -13.65 10.28
CA LYS A 205 12.71 -14.69 11.16
C LYS A 205 11.21 -14.53 11.40
N GLN A 206 10.73 -13.30 11.58
CA GLN A 206 9.30 -13.01 11.72
C GLN A 206 8.53 -13.36 10.44
N ALA A 207 9.04 -12.98 9.27
CA ALA A 207 8.41 -13.32 7.99
C ALA A 207 8.37 -14.84 7.75
N GLU A 208 9.44 -15.57 8.09
CA GLU A 208 9.47 -17.04 8.01
C GLU A 208 8.46 -17.68 8.96
N GLN A 209 8.34 -17.16 10.20
CA GLN A 209 7.37 -17.65 11.17
C GLN A 209 5.93 -17.38 10.71
N GLU A 210 5.63 -16.16 10.23
CA GLU A 210 4.32 -15.83 9.68
C GLU A 210 3.97 -16.72 8.49
N GLN A 211 4.93 -17.04 7.62
CA GLN A 211 4.72 -17.97 6.52
C GLN A 211 4.38 -19.37 7.03
N LYS A 212 5.15 -19.90 7.99
CA LYS A 212 4.86 -21.20 8.61
C LYS A 212 3.48 -21.22 9.28
N ASP A 213 3.11 -20.16 9.99
CA ASP A 213 1.82 -20.06 10.65
C ASP A 213 0.67 -20.00 9.63
N ARG A 214 0.84 -19.28 8.51
CA ARG A 214 -0.13 -19.27 7.41
C ARG A 214 -0.26 -20.64 6.75
N GLU A 215 0.86 -21.30 6.47
CA GLU A 215 0.87 -22.65 5.89
C GLU A 215 0.22 -23.66 6.84
N ALA A 216 0.48 -23.57 8.14
CA ALA A 216 -0.14 -24.40 9.16
C ALA A 216 -1.65 -24.15 9.28
N GLU A 217 -2.09 -22.89 9.23
CA GLU A 217 -3.51 -22.53 9.25
C GLU A 217 -4.23 -23.00 7.99
N ILE A 218 -3.62 -22.85 6.81
CA ILE A 218 -4.15 -23.40 5.55
C ILE A 218 -4.26 -24.92 5.64
N ALA A 219 -3.24 -25.60 6.15
CA ALA A 219 -3.25 -27.05 6.32
C ALA A 219 -4.34 -27.49 7.31
N ARG A 220 -4.51 -26.77 8.43
CA ARG A 220 -5.57 -27.02 9.41
C ARG A 220 -6.95 -26.82 8.81
N GLN A 221 -7.19 -25.71 8.10
CA GLN A 221 -8.46 -25.44 7.44
C GLN A 221 -8.77 -26.48 6.37
N ALA A 222 -7.76 -26.92 5.60
CA ALA A 222 -7.92 -28.00 4.64
C ALA A 222 -8.29 -29.34 5.32
N ALA A 223 -7.64 -29.67 6.44
CA ALA A 223 -7.95 -30.88 7.22
C ALA A 223 -9.34 -30.82 7.88
N GLU A 224 -9.72 -29.69 8.47
CA GLU A 224 -11.05 -29.47 9.04
C GLU A 224 -12.14 -29.54 7.98
N LYS A 225 -11.92 -28.91 6.81
CA LYS A 225 -12.85 -29.00 5.67
C LYS A 225 -12.97 -30.43 5.16
N ALA A 226 -11.86 -31.14 4.99
CA ALA A 226 -11.90 -32.55 4.56
C ALA A 226 -12.66 -33.44 5.56
N LYS A 227 -12.48 -33.20 6.87
CA LYS A 227 -13.23 -33.90 7.92
C LYS A 227 -14.73 -33.57 7.87
N ALA A 228 -15.08 -32.29 7.73
CA ALA A 228 -16.47 -31.84 7.62
C ALA A 228 -17.15 -32.41 6.36
N ASP A 229 -16.47 -32.40 5.21
CA ASP A 229 -16.96 -32.98 3.96
C ASP A 229 -17.15 -34.50 4.08
N ALA A 230 -16.23 -35.20 4.77
CA ALA A 230 -16.35 -36.64 5.03
C ALA A 230 -17.51 -36.94 6.00
N GLU A 231 -17.69 -36.15 7.05
CA GLU A 231 -18.80 -36.28 8.00
C GLU A 231 -20.15 -35.98 7.34
N ALA A 232 -20.22 -34.93 6.51
CA ALA A 232 -21.41 -34.61 5.74
C ALA A 232 -21.78 -35.72 4.74
N LYS A 233 -20.80 -36.32 4.05
CA LYS A 233 -21.03 -37.49 3.19
C LYS A 233 -21.51 -38.69 3.99
N ALA A 234 -20.86 -39.01 5.10
CA ALA A 234 -21.26 -40.11 5.96
C ALA A 234 -22.67 -39.91 6.53
N GLN A 235 -23.03 -38.68 6.92
CA GLN A 235 -24.36 -38.34 7.39
C GLN A 235 -25.40 -38.45 6.26
N ALA A 236 -25.10 -37.94 5.05
CA ALA A 236 -25.97 -38.10 3.89
C ALA A 236 -26.18 -39.57 3.51
N GLU A 237 -25.15 -40.41 3.60
CA GLU A 237 -25.26 -41.85 3.38
C GLU A 237 -26.12 -42.54 4.46
N ARG A 238 -25.96 -42.14 5.72
CA ARG A 238 -26.80 -42.64 6.83
C ARG A 238 -28.25 -42.23 6.67
N GLU A 239 -28.53 -40.98 6.32
CA GLU A 239 -29.88 -40.48 6.06
C GLU A 239 -30.51 -41.15 4.84
N ALA A 240 -29.74 -41.36 3.76
CA ALA A 240 -30.20 -42.11 2.60
C ALA A 240 -30.47 -43.59 2.95
N ALA A 241 -29.63 -44.22 3.76
CA ALA A 241 -29.85 -45.59 4.23
C ALA A 241 -31.08 -45.67 5.14
N ALA A 242 -31.24 -44.74 6.09
CA ALA A 242 -32.40 -44.66 6.97
C ALA A 242 -33.70 -44.43 6.18
N LYS A 243 -33.66 -43.58 5.14
CA LYS A 243 -34.80 -43.36 4.24
C LYS A 243 -35.15 -44.62 3.46
N ARG A 244 -34.16 -45.33 2.90
CA ARG A 244 -34.40 -46.63 2.21
C ARG A 244 -34.96 -47.68 3.17
N GLU A 245 -34.46 -47.74 4.39
CA GLU A 245 -34.98 -48.68 5.40
C GLU A 245 -36.41 -48.33 5.82
N ALA A 246 -36.71 -47.03 6.01
CA ALA A 246 -38.07 -46.56 6.31
C ALA A 246 -39.03 -46.82 5.14
N GLU A 247 -38.62 -46.58 3.90
CA GLU A 247 -39.40 -46.91 2.69
C GLU A 247 -39.62 -48.42 2.56
N ALA A 248 -38.61 -49.24 2.83
CA ALA A 248 -38.73 -50.70 2.82
C ALA A 248 -39.67 -51.21 3.93
N LYS A 249 -39.57 -50.64 5.14
CA LYS A 249 -40.48 -50.94 6.26
C LYS A 249 -41.91 -50.52 5.95
N ALA A 250 -42.12 -49.32 5.41
CA ALA A 250 -43.44 -48.85 5.02
C ALA A 250 -44.05 -49.70 3.89
N ALA A 251 -43.23 -50.14 2.92
CA ALA A 251 -43.65 -51.06 1.88
C ALA A 251 -44.00 -52.45 2.43
N ALA A 252 -43.20 -52.97 3.38
CA ALA A 252 -43.46 -54.23 4.06
C ALA A 252 -44.73 -54.17 4.92
N GLU A 253 -44.92 -53.11 5.70
CA GLU A 253 -46.12 -52.89 6.52
C GLU A 253 -47.37 -52.75 5.65
N LYS A 254 -47.27 -52.04 4.51
CA LYS A 254 -48.37 -51.96 3.55
C LYS A 254 -48.68 -53.33 2.94
N ALA A 255 -47.66 -54.10 2.55
CA ALA A 255 -47.86 -55.45 2.01
C ALA A 255 -48.44 -56.42 3.06
N GLU A 256 -48.07 -56.28 4.33
CA GLU A 256 -48.64 -57.06 5.42
C GLU A 256 -50.09 -56.67 5.70
N ARG A 257 -50.41 -55.37 5.70
CA ARG A 257 -51.77 -54.85 5.80
C ARG A 257 -52.65 -55.34 4.65
N ASP A 258 -52.14 -55.27 3.42
CA ASP A 258 -52.85 -55.78 2.23
C ASP A 258 -53.11 -57.30 2.33
N ARG A 259 -52.16 -58.08 2.88
CA ARG A 259 -52.36 -59.52 3.15
C ARG A 259 -53.38 -59.76 4.25
N GLN A 260 -53.34 -59.00 5.34
CA GLN A 260 -54.31 -59.11 6.43
C GLN A 260 -55.71 -58.75 5.95
N GLU A 261 -55.87 -57.67 5.18
CA GLU A 261 -57.15 -57.30 4.56
C GLU A 261 -57.64 -58.38 3.58
N ALA A 262 -56.76 -59.02 2.81
CA ALA A 262 -57.14 -60.13 1.94
C ALA A 262 -57.61 -61.36 2.73
N ILE A 263 -56.92 -61.72 3.80
CA ILE A 263 -57.30 -62.82 4.71
C ILE A 263 -58.65 -62.50 5.38
N GLU A 264 -58.86 -61.26 5.81
CA GLU A 264 -60.11 -60.85 6.46
C GLU A 264 -61.28 -60.82 5.48
N ARG A 265 -61.07 -60.38 4.23
CA ARG A 265 -62.07 -60.54 3.16
C ARG A 265 -62.39 -62.00 2.88
N GLN A 266 -61.41 -62.89 2.90
CA GLN A 266 -61.64 -64.33 2.73
C GLN A 266 -62.46 -64.91 3.88
N LYS A 267 -62.11 -64.58 5.14
CA LYS A 267 -62.88 -64.99 6.32
C LYS A 267 -64.31 -64.45 6.30
N GLN A 268 -64.51 -63.21 5.86
CA GLN A 268 -65.85 -62.64 5.71
C GLN A 268 -66.64 -63.32 4.59
N ALA A 269 -65.99 -63.73 3.49
CA ALA A 269 -66.63 -64.50 2.44
C ALA A 269 -67.02 -65.91 2.91
N GLU A 270 -66.15 -66.59 3.65
CA GLU A 270 -66.42 -67.90 4.26
C GLU A 270 -67.53 -67.82 5.32
N ALA A 271 -67.50 -66.82 6.19
CA ALA A 271 -68.56 -66.61 7.19
C ALA A 271 -69.93 -66.30 6.54
N ARG A 272 -69.95 -65.57 5.42
CA ARG A 272 -71.19 -65.35 4.65
C ARG A 272 -71.70 -66.64 4.01
N ALA A 273 -70.81 -67.46 3.45
CA ALA A 273 -71.17 -68.75 2.87
C ALA A 273 -71.66 -69.76 3.94
N GLU A 274 -71.08 -69.74 5.14
CA GLU A 274 -71.49 -70.58 6.26
C GLU A 274 -72.82 -70.11 6.87
N ALA A 275 -73.02 -68.79 7.03
CA ALA A 275 -74.30 -68.23 7.46
C ALA A 275 -75.44 -68.52 6.47
N GLU A 276 -75.17 -68.52 5.17
CA GLU A 276 -76.15 -68.87 4.14
C GLU A 276 -76.52 -70.37 4.17
N LYS A 277 -75.55 -71.25 4.41
CA LYS A 277 -75.81 -72.69 4.63
C LYS A 277 -76.63 -72.95 5.90
N LEU A 278 -76.29 -72.29 7.01
CA LEU A 278 -77.03 -72.41 8.27
C LEU A 278 -78.47 -71.89 8.14
N ALA A 279 -78.67 -70.77 7.42
CA ALA A 279 -80.00 -70.22 7.16
C ALA A 279 -80.84 -71.14 6.25
N ALA A 280 -80.22 -71.84 5.29
CA ALA A 280 -80.90 -72.84 4.47
C ALA A 280 -81.29 -74.10 5.27
N GLU A 281 -80.43 -74.56 6.18
CA GLU A 281 -80.73 -75.70 7.07
C GLU A 281 -81.83 -75.36 8.10
N GLN A 282 -81.82 -74.14 8.64
CA GLN A 282 -82.83 -73.71 9.61
C GLN A 282 -84.21 -73.55 8.96
N ARG A 283 -84.30 -72.99 7.74
CA ARG A 283 -85.56 -72.94 6.98
C ARG A 283 -86.12 -74.33 6.65
N ALA A 284 -85.27 -75.34 6.45
CA ALA A 284 -85.69 -76.71 6.23
C ALA A 284 -86.23 -77.38 7.50
N LYS A 285 -85.67 -77.05 8.68
CA LYS A 285 -86.16 -77.56 9.98
C LYS A 285 -87.47 -76.89 10.40
N ASP A 286 -87.61 -75.58 10.23
CA ASP A 286 -88.83 -74.85 10.57
C ASP A 286 -90.02 -75.27 9.68
N ALA A 287 -89.78 -75.59 8.41
CA ALA A 287 -90.81 -76.12 7.50
C ALA A 287 -91.26 -77.55 7.86
N ALA A 288 -90.37 -78.38 8.39
CA ALA A 288 -90.69 -79.75 8.84
C ALA A 288 -91.47 -79.76 10.17
N GLU A 289 -91.20 -78.83 11.08
CA GLU A 289 -91.90 -78.72 12.36
C GLU A 289 -93.31 -78.12 12.22
N ALA A 290 -93.49 -77.14 11.33
CA ALA A 290 -94.80 -76.59 10.99
C ALA A 290 -95.74 -77.64 10.36
N ALA A 291 -95.22 -78.56 9.54
CA ALA A 291 -96.00 -79.65 8.96
C ALA A 291 -96.44 -80.70 10.02
N ARG A 292 -95.63 -80.94 11.05
CA ARG A 292 -95.95 -81.90 12.12
C ARG A 292 -97.02 -81.38 13.09
N LEU A 293 -97.02 -80.08 13.39
CA LEU A 293 -98.02 -79.44 14.25
C LEU A 293 -99.40 -79.30 13.58
N ALA A 294 -99.45 -79.19 12.25
CA ALA A 294 -100.72 -79.14 11.51
C ALA A 294 -101.46 -80.49 11.51
N GLU A 295 -100.74 -81.62 11.46
CA GLU A 295 -101.33 -82.97 11.45
C GLU A 295 -101.91 -83.38 12.81
N ILE A 296 -101.24 -83.00 13.92
CA ILE A 296 -101.71 -83.29 15.29
C ILE A 296 -103.01 -82.52 15.61
N ARG A 297 -103.18 -81.31 15.08
CA ARG A 297 -104.38 -80.50 15.32
C ARG A 297 -105.62 -81.04 14.61
N ARG A 298 -105.45 -81.63 13.42
CA ARG A 298 -106.55 -82.21 12.63
C ARG A 298 -107.15 -83.46 13.28
N GLN A 299 -106.32 -84.31 13.88
CA GLN A 299 -106.77 -85.53 14.58
C GLN A 299 -107.46 -85.25 15.93
N ALA A 300 -107.15 -84.12 16.58
CA ALA A 300 -107.80 -83.72 17.83
C ALA A 300 -109.22 -83.16 17.61
N ASP A 301 -109.42 -82.38 16.55
CA ASP A 301 -110.72 -81.75 16.26
C ASP A 301 -111.76 -82.77 15.73
N GLU A 302 -111.32 -83.80 15.00
CA GLU A 302 -112.22 -84.84 14.46
C GLU A 302 -112.76 -85.79 15.54
N LYS A 303 -111.97 -86.05 16.59
CA LYS A 303 -112.37 -86.90 17.72
C LYS A 303 -113.32 -86.18 18.69
N ALA A 304 -113.15 -84.86 18.87
CA ALA A 304 -114.02 -84.04 19.70
C ALA A 304 -115.42 -83.83 19.09
N ALA A 305 -115.53 -83.78 17.76
CA ALA A 305 -116.81 -83.63 17.06
C ALA A 305 -117.70 -84.89 17.16
N ALA A 306 -117.11 -86.10 17.13
CA ALA A 306 -117.87 -87.35 17.20
C ALA A 306 -118.49 -87.64 18.59
N GLU A 307 -117.80 -87.30 19.69
CA GLU A 307 -118.30 -87.56 21.05
C GLU A 307 -119.41 -86.59 21.50
N ALA A 308 -119.46 -85.38 20.93
CA ALA A 308 -120.48 -84.38 21.25
C ALA A 308 -121.85 -84.69 20.61
N GLU A 309 -121.88 -85.38 19.47
CA GLU A 309 -123.12 -85.71 18.76
C GLU A 309 -123.85 -86.93 19.36
N GLN A 310 -123.11 -87.87 19.94
CA GLN A 310 -123.67 -89.09 20.53
C GLN A 310 -124.43 -88.80 21.85
N ARG A 311 -123.93 -87.88 22.69
CA ARG A 311 -124.59 -87.52 23.96
C ARG A 311 -125.92 -86.78 23.79
N LYS A 312 -126.13 -86.05 22.68
CA LYS A 312 -127.39 -85.33 22.43
C LYS A 312 -128.55 -86.24 22.02
N ARG A 313 -128.26 -87.39 21.38
CA ARG A 313 -129.30 -88.32 20.90
C ARG A 313 -129.83 -89.24 22.01
N GLU A 314 -129.01 -89.54 23.02
CA GLU A 314 -129.38 -90.41 24.13
C GLU A 314 -130.26 -89.70 25.17
N ALA A 315 -130.06 -88.38 25.39
CA ALA A 315 -130.86 -87.60 26.34
C ALA A 315 -132.31 -87.40 25.87
N ASP A 316 -132.53 -87.22 24.56
CA ASP A 316 -133.86 -86.95 23.99
C ASP A 316 -134.77 -88.19 23.97
N GLN A 317 -134.19 -89.40 23.80
CA GLN A 317 -134.95 -90.65 23.86
C GLN A 317 -135.49 -90.95 25.27
N GLN A 318 -134.70 -90.71 26.32
CA GLN A 318 -135.12 -91.01 27.69
C GLN A 318 -136.26 -90.09 28.15
N HIS A 319 -136.25 -88.83 27.72
CA HIS A 319 -137.31 -87.87 28.05
C HIS A 319 -138.67 -88.29 27.47
N ARG A 320 -138.68 -88.71 26.20
CA ARG A 320 -139.91 -89.15 25.52
C ARG A 320 -140.51 -90.43 26.11
N ILE A 321 -139.68 -91.39 26.51
CA ILE A 321 -140.14 -92.66 27.12
C ILE A 321 -140.83 -92.38 28.46
N LYS A 322 -140.27 -91.48 29.28
CA LYS A 322 -140.83 -91.15 30.59
C LYS A 322 -142.25 -90.56 30.47
N ILE A 323 -142.43 -89.59 29.59
CA ILE A 323 -143.72 -88.90 29.37
C ILE A 323 -144.79 -89.87 28.84
N MET A 324 -144.45 -90.75 27.88
CA MET A 324 -145.39 -91.76 27.39
C MET A 324 -145.77 -92.78 28.48
N GLY A 325 -144.85 -93.11 29.37
CA GLY A 325 -145.10 -93.99 30.52
C GLY A 325 -146.10 -93.41 31.51
N GLU A 326 -145.99 -92.11 31.81
CA GLU A 326 -146.91 -91.40 32.71
C GLU A 326 -148.33 -91.29 32.12
N ALA A 327 -148.45 -90.99 30.82
CA ALA A 327 -149.75 -90.97 30.14
C ALA A 327 -150.43 -92.35 30.14
N LYS A 328 -149.66 -93.44 29.97
CA LYS A 328 -150.20 -94.82 30.03
C LYS A 328 -150.74 -95.17 31.41
N GLN A 329 -150.03 -94.78 32.48
CA GLN A 329 -150.47 -95.00 33.87
C GLN A 329 -151.81 -94.31 34.17
N ALA A 330 -152.02 -93.07 33.69
CA ALA A 330 -153.27 -92.35 33.89
C ALA A 330 -154.50 -93.09 33.28
N PHE A 331 -154.33 -93.73 32.11
CA PHE A 331 -155.40 -94.51 31.49
C PHE A 331 -155.70 -95.82 32.22
N MET A 332 -154.70 -96.45 32.86
CA MET A 332 -154.92 -97.66 33.66
C MET A 332 -155.82 -97.40 34.89
N GLY A 333 -155.92 -96.15 35.37
CA GLY A 333 -156.81 -95.77 36.48
C GLY A 333 -158.31 -95.78 36.16
N MET A 334 -158.71 -95.92 34.89
CA MET A 334 -160.11 -95.86 34.45
C MET A 334 -160.70 -97.23 34.10
N ASN A 335 -160.24 -98.30 34.77
CA ASN A 335 -160.76 -99.67 34.62
C ASN A 335 -160.60 -100.28 33.21
N ILE A 336 -159.48 -99.95 32.53
CA ILE A 336 -159.11 -100.41 31.17
C ILE A 336 -157.84 -101.28 31.24
N THR A 337 -157.71 -102.29 30.38
CA THR A 337 -156.55 -103.20 30.34
C THR A 337 -155.27 -102.51 29.83
N GLU A 338 -154.11 -102.96 30.32
CA GLU A 338 -152.79 -102.37 30.04
C GLU A 338 -152.44 -102.32 28.55
N GLU A 339 -152.84 -103.34 27.78
CA GLU A 339 -152.64 -103.39 26.33
C GLU A 339 -153.43 -102.30 25.60
N LEU A 340 -154.67 -102.03 26.03
CA LEU A 340 -155.51 -101.01 25.42
C LEU A 340 -155.02 -99.60 25.78
N ALA A 341 -154.60 -99.37 27.03
CA ALA A 341 -153.99 -98.11 27.47
C ALA A 341 -152.71 -97.77 26.69
N ARG A 342 -151.83 -98.76 26.46
CA ARG A 342 -150.62 -98.60 25.63
C ARG A 342 -150.99 -98.24 24.18
N SER A 343 -151.97 -98.93 23.60
CA SER A 343 -152.41 -98.69 22.22
C SER A 343 -152.97 -97.27 22.04
N ILE A 344 -153.75 -96.78 23.01
CA ILE A 344 -154.30 -95.42 23.02
C ILE A 344 -153.17 -94.38 23.09
N VAL A 345 -152.23 -94.51 24.03
CA VAL A 345 -151.10 -93.58 24.16
C VAL A 345 -150.23 -93.57 22.90
N LEU A 346 -150.00 -94.73 22.28
CA LEU A 346 -149.21 -94.84 21.06
C LEU A 346 -149.90 -94.16 19.86
N LYS A 347 -151.23 -94.33 19.71
CA LYS A 347 -152.00 -93.66 18.66
C LYS A 347 -152.04 -92.14 18.83
N ILE A 348 -152.15 -91.66 20.08
CA ILE A 348 -152.10 -90.22 20.38
C ILE A 348 -150.68 -89.68 20.11
N ALA A 349 -149.62 -90.38 20.53
CA ALA A 349 -148.24 -89.98 20.26
C ALA A 349 -147.88 -89.95 18.76
N ARG A 350 -148.55 -90.77 17.94
CA ARG A 350 -148.43 -90.79 16.48
C ARG A 350 -149.34 -89.77 15.77
N GLY A 351 -150.20 -89.07 16.50
CA GLY A 351 -151.14 -88.09 15.93
C GLY A 351 -152.33 -88.72 15.18
N GLU A 352 -152.59 -90.01 15.38
CA GLU A 352 -153.66 -90.75 14.70
C GLU A 352 -155.05 -90.54 15.35
N VAL A 353 -155.11 -89.87 16.51
CA VAL A 353 -156.36 -89.44 17.17
C VAL A 353 -156.53 -87.93 16.97
N PRO A 354 -157.51 -87.48 16.16
CA PRO A 354 -157.70 -86.06 15.89
C PRO A 354 -157.98 -85.25 17.16
N HIS A 355 -157.39 -84.04 17.24
CA HIS A 355 -157.57 -83.06 18.33
C HIS A 355 -157.00 -83.44 19.72
N VAL A 356 -156.13 -84.46 19.82
CA VAL A 356 -155.42 -84.81 21.05
C VAL A 356 -153.92 -85.04 20.75
N THR A 357 -153.01 -84.47 21.57
CA THR A 357 -151.55 -84.63 21.42
C THR A 357 -150.87 -84.85 22.78
N ILE A 358 -149.72 -85.54 22.79
CA ILE A 358 -148.85 -85.67 23.97
C ILE A 358 -147.67 -84.71 23.80
N ASN A 359 -147.46 -83.80 24.75
CA ASN A 359 -146.27 -82.95 24.81
C ASN A 359 -145.15 -83.70 25.52
N PHE A 360 -143.97 -83.77 24.89
CA PHE A 360 -142.77 -84.46 25.40
C PHE A 360 -141.85 -83.54 26.16
#